data_AF-A0A842NE52-F1
#
_entry.id   AF-A0A842NE52-F1
#
_cell.length_a   1.000
_cell.length_b   1.000
_cell.length_c   1.000
_cell.angle_alpha   90.00
_cell.angle_beta   90.00
_cell.angle_gamma   90.00
#
_symmetry.space_group_name_H-M   'P 1'
#
loop_
_entity.id
_entity.type
_entity.pdbx_description
1 polymer ?
#
loop_
_entity_poly.entity_id
_entity_poly.type
_entity_poly.pdbx_seq_one_letter_code
_entity_poly.pdbx_strand_id
1 'polypeptide(L)'
;MKNIDSRLEKLEITLKNSLIESETKIPSNDDNVLNLWPSYTLEEVLKNPSFYEQPITPPPAMTSDQFLYSLRSKNVPSDIIDSLALVTVDYRGFNNEVYQGQIVIHKDLASSIKTIFNRILSETNFPMTSVFPLSMFNWDSSSKYNNSGAFDWRFVSGSYEISDHAFGAAIDINPAQNPWVKKGLPNAHNQAYDPNKRGTLHASSGVVRIFKEEGWKWGGDWTNSKDWMHFYRPDISYKYYGKVEVEE
;
A
#
# COMPACT_ATOMS: atom_id res chain seq x y z
N MET A 1 -26.83 24.86 -8.00
CA MET A 1 -26.58 23.65 -7.17
C MET A 1 -27.00 22.41 -7.93
N LYS A 2 -26.20 21.92 -8.90
CA LYS A 2 -26.45 20.68 -9.65
C LYS A 2 -25.12 20.24 -10.29
N ASN A 3 -24.42 19.23 -9.75
CA ASN A 3 -23.53 18.31 -10.51
C ASN A 3 -22.73 17.28 -9.69
N ILE A 4 -22.86 17.22 -8.35
CA ILE A 4 -22.05 16.29 -7.53
C ILE A 4 -22.62 14.85 -7.57
N ASP A 5 -23.93 14.70 -7.73
CA ASP A 5 -24.65 13.42 -7.62
C ASP A 5 -24.34 12.41 -8.74
N SER A 6 -24.32 12.86 -10.01
CA SER A 6 -24.15 11.96 -11.17
C SER A 6 -22.72 11.43 -11.34
N ARG A 7 -21.73 12.11 -10.74
CA ARG A 7 -20.34 11.62 -10.70
C ARG A 7 -20.18 10.54 -9.62
N LEU A 8 -20.78 10.73 -8.44
CA LEU A 8 -20.78 9.73 -7.38
C LEU A 8 -21.48 8.43 -7.80
N GLU A 9 -22.63 8.53 -8.47
CA GLU A 9 -23.31 7.34 -9.04
C GLU A 9 -22.43 6.63 -10.08
N LYS A 10 -21.79 7.36 -10.99
CA LYS A 10 -20.87 6.77 -11.96
C LYS A 10 -19.67 6.11 -11.28
N LEU A 11 -19.15 6.70 -10.21
CA LEU A 11 -18.02 6.18 -9.45
C LEU A 11 -18.38 4.91 -8.68
N GLU A 12 -19.53 4.89 -8.01
CA GLU A 12 -20.06 3.67 -7.39
C GLU A 12 -20.30 2.58 -8.42
N ILE A 13 -20.83 2.91 -9.59
CA ILE A 13 -21.05 1.95 -10.68
C ILE A 13 -19.71 1.43 -11.21
N THR A 14 -18.71 2.29 -11.43
CA THR A 14 -17.37 1.87 -11.88
C THR A 14 -16.69 0.96 -10.85
N LEU A 15 -16.78 1.27 -9.56
CA LEU A 15 -16.22 0.46 -8.48
C LEU A 15 -16.98 -0.86 -8.26
N LYS A 16 -18.31 -0.84 -8.33
CA LYS A 16 -19.14 -2.06 -8.29
C LYS A 16 -18.87 -2.94 -9.51
N ASN A 17 -18.69 -2.34 -10.69
CA ASN A 17 -18.35 -3.08 -11.91
C ASN A 17 -16.92 -3.63 -11.86
N SER A 18 -15.95 -2.92 -11.26
CA SER A 18 -14.60 -3.49 -11.07
C SER A 18 -14.59 -4.67 -10.10
N LEU A 19 -15.46 -4.65 -9.07
CA LEU A 19 -15.67 -5.80 -8.18
C LEU A 19 -16.27 -6.99 -8.95
N ILE A 20 -17.31 -6.77 -9.76
CA ILE A 20 -17.97 -7.81 -10.56
C ILE A 20 -17.04 -8.36 -11.68
N GLU A 21 -16.23 -7.51 -12.31
CA GLU A 21 -15.26 -7.92 -13.32
C GLU A 21 -14.09 -8.72 -12.70
N SER A 22 -13.65 -8.37 -11.49
CA SER A 22 -12.66 -9.14 -10.74
C SER A 22 -13.12 -10.57 -10.41
N GLU A 23 -14.44 -10.78 -10.28
CA GLU A 23 -15.04 -12.11 -10.06
C GLU A 23 -15.29 -12.89 -11.36
N THR A 24 -15.35 -12.24 -12.53
CA THR A 24 -15.87 -12.88 -13.76
C THR A 24 -14.93 -12.91 -14.95
N LYS A 25 -13.87 -12.10 -15.00
CA LYS A 25 -12.82 -12.21 -16.03
C LYS A 25 -11.51 -11.66 -15.50
N ILE A 26 -10.71 -12.52 -14.88
CA ILE A 26 -9.25 -12.36 -14.88
C ILE A 26 -8.76 -13.21 -16.06
N PRO A 27 -8.43 -12.64 -17.23
CA PRO A 27 -7.62 -13.35 -18.20
C PRO A 27 -6.29 -13.66 -17.50
N SER A 28 -5.88 -14.92 -17.59
CA SER A 28 -4.70 -15.55 -16.98
C SER A 28 -3.34 -14.97 -17.42
N ASN A 29 -3.19 -13.65 -17.44
CA ASN A 29 -1.91 -12.97 -17.64
C ASN A 29 -1.17 -12.71 -16.32
N ASP A 30 -1.71 -13.19 -15.19
CA ASP A 30 -1.07 -13.16 -13.86
C ASP A 30 0.22 -14.00 -13.78
N ASP A 31 0.47 -14.89 -14.75
CA ASP A 31 1.60 -15.82 -14.73
C ASP A 31 2.98 -15.13 -14.74
N ASN A 32 3.10 -13.89 -15.26
CA ASN A 32 4.40 -13.19 -15.28
C ASN A 32 4.68 -12.37 -14.02
N VAL A 33 3.64 -11.98 -13.28
CA VAL A 33 3.74 -11.09 -12.11
C VAL A 33 3.79 -11.90 -10.81
N LEU A 34 3.14 -13.07 -10.79
CA LEU A 34 3.26 -14.06 -9.71
C LEU A 34 4.65 -14.73 -9.66
N ASN A 35 5.42 -14.69 -10.76
CA ASN A 35 6.80 -15.20 -10.80
C ASN A 35 7.84 -14.29 -10.12
N LEU A 36 7.45 -13.09 -9.68
CA LEU A 36 8.33 -12.18 -8.93
C LEU A 36 8.46 -12.58 -7.46
N TRP A 37 7.45 -13.28 -6.95
CA TRP A 37 7.46 -13.83 -5.60
C TRP A 37 7.82 -15.30 -5.71
N PRO A 38 8.75 -15.79 -4.90
CA PRO A 38 9.02 -17.22 -4.90
C PRO A 38 7.73 -17.99 -4.55
N SER A 39 7.49 -19.08 -5.28
CA SER A 39 6.24 -19.82 -5.31
C SER A 39 6.04 -20.59 -4.00
N TYR A 40 5.60 -19.88 -2.96
CA TYR A 40 5.29 -20.48 -1.66
C TYR A 40 3.79 -20.38 -1.37
N THR A 41 3.27 -21.45 -0.79
CA THR A 41 1.95 -21.50 -0.18
C THR A 41 1.93 -20.67 1.11
N LEU A 42 0.76 -20.16 1.49
CA LEU A 42 0.59 -19.48 2.79
C LEU A 42 1.01 -20.38 3.96
N GLU A 43 0.84 -21.69 3.85
CA GLU A 43 1.26 -22.66 4.86
C GLU A 43 2.79 -22.73 5.00
N GLU A 44 3.55 -22.68 3.90
CA GLU A 44 5.00 -22.63 3.91
C GLU A 44 5.53 -21.33 4.51
N VAL A 45 4.90 -20.20 4.18
CA VAL A 45 5.23 -18.89 4.75
C VAL A 45 4.97 -18.85 6.26
N LEU A 46 3.86 -19.41 6.72
CA LEU A 46 3.53 -19.49 8.15
C LEU A 46 4.46 -20.43 8.92
N LYS A 47 4.94 -21.51 8.30
CA LYS A 47 5.92 -22.45 8.90
C LYS A 47 7.34 -21.90 8.92
N ASN A 48 7.67 -20.91 8.08
CA ASN A 48 8.98 -20.28 8.03
C ASN A 48 8.89 -18.74 8.00
N PRO A 49 8.72 -18.08 9.17
CA PRO A 49 8.59 -16.62 9.26
C PRO A 49 9.81 -15.82 8.80
N SER A 50 10.97 -16.47 8.56
CA SER A 50 12.16 -15.86 7.95
C SER A 50 12.00 -15.64 6.43
N PHE A 51 10.89 -16.09 5.85
CA PHE A 51 10.55 -15.90 4.45
C PHE A 51 10.54 -14.42 4.05
N TYR A 52 9.90 -13.57 4.86
CA TYR A 52 9.87 -12.11 4.64
C TYR A 52 11.24 -11.45 4.75
N GLU A 53 12.21 -12.16 5.34
CA GLU A 53 13.57 -11.67 5.53
C GLU A 53 14.49 -12.07 4.37
N GLN A 54 13.99 -12.84 3.40
CA GLN A 54 14.74 -13.18 2.20
C GLN A 54 14.73 -12.01 1.22
N PRO A 55 15.88 -11.64 0.62
CA PRO A 55 15.91 -10.65 -0.43
C PRO A 55 15.12 -11.15 -1.63
N ILE A 56 14.28 -10.27 -2.17
CA ILE A 56 13.52 -10.52 -3.38
C ILE A 56 14.14 -9.67 -4.47
N THR A 57 14.48 -10.30 -5.59
CA THR A 57 14.99 -9.57 -6.75
C THR A 57 13.89 -8.62 -7.21
N PRO A 58 14.11 -7.28 -7.16
CA PRO A 58 13.09 -6.35 -7.61
C PRO A 58 12.82 -6.57 -9.10
N PRO A 59 11.55 -6.49 -9.56
CA PRO A 59 11.27 -6.45 -10.98
C PRO A 59 12.01 -5.27 -11.62
N PRO A 60 12.27 -5.32 -12.94
CA PRO A 60 12.72 -4.16 -13.67
C PRO A 60 11.81 -2.96 -13.37
N ALA A 61 12.42 -1.79 -13.22
CA ALA A 61 11.69 -0.56 -12.99
C ALA A 61 10.63 -0.37 -14.10
N MET A 62 9.39 -0.18 -13.67
CA MET A 62 8.25 0.11 -14.50
C MET A 62 8.50 1.37 -15.33
N THR A 63 8.20 1.30 -16.62
CA THR A 63 8.18 2.45 -17.53
C THR A 63 6.91 3.26 -17.37
N SER A 64 6.90 4.51 -17.85
CA SER A 64 5.69 5.35 -17.85
C SER A 64 4.50 4.69 -18.56
N ASP A 65 4.74 3.92 -19.63
CA ASP A 65 3.69 3.22 -20.36
C ASP A 65 3.10 2.06 -19.54
N GLN A 66 3.96 1.27 -18.89
CA GLN A 66 3.53 0.20 -17.99
C GLN A 66 2.77 0.75 -16.78
N PHE A 67 3.19 1.90 -16.27
CA PHE A 67 2.49 2.63 -15.22
C PHE A 67 1.07 3.00 -15.64
N LEU A 68 0.92 3.73 -16.73
CA LEU A 68 -0.40 4.14 -17.23
C LEU A 68 -1.28 2.94 -17.57
N TYR A 69 -0.69 1.87 -18.12
CA TYR A 69 -1.41 0.62 -18.38
C TYR A 69 -1.95 0.00 -17.09
N SER A 70 -1.12 -0.11 -16.04
CA SER A 70 -1.50 -0.70 -14.74
C SER A 70 -2.65 0.02 -14.04
N LEU A 71 -2.81 1.33 -14.29
CA LEU A 71 -3.91 2.12 -13.76
C LEU A 71 -5.19 1.96 -14.57
N ARG A 72 -5.08 2.01 -15.91
CA ARG A 72 -6.23 1.92 -16.81
C ARG A 72 -6.89 0.54 -16.79
N SER A 73 -6.10 -0.53 -16.62
CA SER A 73 -6.62 -1.90 -16.52
C SER A 73 -7.50 -2.13 -15.28
N LYS A 74 -7.37 -1.27 -14.25
CA LYS A 74 -8.16 -1.34 -13.01
C LYS A 74 -9.37 -0.40 -13.00
N ASN A 75 -9.76 0.18 -14.15
CA ASN A 75 -10.86 1.14 -14.26
C ASN A 75 -10.71 2.35 -13.30
N VAL A 76 -9.47 2.77 -13.02
CA VAL A 76 -9.20 3.96 -12.21
C VAL A 76 -9.73 5.20 -12.94
N PRO A 77 -10.50 6.09 -12.27
CA PRO A 77 -10.98 7.33 -12.88
C PRO A 77 -9.83 8.20 -13.40
N SER A 78 -10.03 8.85 -14.55
CA SER A 78 -8.98 9.62 -15.22
C SER A 78 -8.42 10.76 -14.38
N ASP A 79 -9.28 11.44 -13.62
CA ASP A 79 -8.88 12.51 -12.70
C ASP A 79 -8.00 12.00 -11.54
N ILE A 80 -8.23 10.77 -11.07
CA ILE A 80 -7.30 10.11 -10.14
C ILE A 80 -5.98 9.81 -10.84
N ILE A 81 -5.99 9.22 -12.03
CA ILE A 81 -4.76 8.93 -12.80
C ILE A 81 -3.92 10.21 -12.96
N ASP A 82 -4.54 11.33 -13.31
CA ASP A 82 -3.89 12.64 -13.49
C ASP A 82 -3.33 13.26 -12.19
N SER A 83 -3.73 12.71 -11.03
CA SER A 83 -3.24 13.11 -9.72
C SER A 83 -2.07 12.25 -9.21
N LEU A 84 -1.76 11.13 -9.87
CA LEU A 84 -0.73 10.19 -9.44
C LEU A 84 0.62 10.44 -10.11
N ALA A 85 1.68 10.02 -9.42
CA ALA A 85 3.04 9.99 -9.91
C ALA A 85 3.72 8.67 -9.55
N LEU A 86 4.55 8.15 -10.46
CA LEU A 86 5.47 7.05 -10.21
C LEU A 86 6.79 7.60 -9.65
N VAL A 87 7.19 7.11 -8.49
CA VAL A 87 8.35 7.58 -7.75
C VAL A 87 9.31 6.43 -7.51
N THR A 88 10.55 6.57 -7.94
CA THR A 88 11.65 5.67 -7.59
C THR A 88 12.20 6.03 -6.20
N VAL A 89 12.41 5.01 -5.37
CA VAL A 89 13.00 5.13 -4.02
C VAL A 89 14.03 4.03 -3.79
N ASP A 90 14.99 4.28 -2.91
CA ASP A 90 15.90 3.26 -2.44
C ASP A 90 15.50 2.81 -1.03
N TYR A 91 15.67 1.52 -0.72
CA TYR A 91 15.31 0.93 0.57
C TYR A 91 16.33 -0.13 0.99
N ARG A 92 16.40 -0.38 2.29
CA ARG A 92 17.26 -1.42 2.87
C ARG A 92 16.51 -2.75 2.92
N GLY A 93 17.08 -3.80 2.34
CA GLY A 93 16.58 -5.17 2.48
C GLY A 93 16.93 -5.80 3.83
N PHE A 94 16.35 -6.95 4.14
CA PHE A 94 16.65 -7.69 5.38
C PHE A 94 18.09 -8.24 5.47
N ASN A 95 18.71 -8.47 4.31
CA ASN A 95 20.13 -8.76 4.16
C ASN A 95 21.05 -7.52 4.28
N ASN A 96 20.48 -6.35 4.61
CA ASN A 96 21.14 -5.04 4.74
C ASN A 96 21.66 -4.42 3.44
N GLU A 97 21.43 -5.04 2.29
CA GLU A 97 21.73 -4.43 1.00
C GLU A 97 20.71 -3.35 0.65
N VAL A 98 21.11 -2.45 -0.25
CA VAL A 98 20.26 -1.37 -0.75
C VAL A 98 19.66 -1.81 -2.08
N TYR A 99 18.34 -1.73 -2.16
CA TYR A 99 17.55 -2.04 -3.34
C TYR A 99 16.83 -0.81 -3.83
N GLN A 100 16.51 -0.81 -5.11
CA GLN A 100 15.63 0.19 -5.71
C GLN A 100 14.21 -0.37 -5.83
N GLY A 101 13.24 0.46 -5.48
CA GLY A 101 11.81 0.18 -5.60
C GLY A 101 11.06 1.33 -6.26
N GLN A 102 9.76 1.14 -6.45
CA GLN A 102 8.88 2.15 -7.02
C GLN A 102 7.56 2.23 -6.27
N ILE A 103 7.04 3.45 -6.16
CA ILE A 103 5.81 3.76 -5.44
C ILE A 103 4.94 4.63 -6.36
N VAL A 104 3.66 4.26 -6.49
CA VAL A 104 2.64 5.13 -7.08
C VAL A 104 1.96 5.88 -5.96
N ILE A 105 2.04 7.21 -5.98
CA ILE A 105 1.54 8.09 -4.91
C ILE A 105 0.91 9.34 -5.52
N HIS A 106 0.13 10.10 -4.76
CA HIS A 106 -0.34 11.42 -5.18
C HIS A 106 0.86 12.33 -5.48
N LYS A 107 0.81 13.06 -6.61
CA LYS A 107 1.94 13.84 -7.11
C LYS A 107 2.46 14.90 -6.12
N ASP A 108 1.57 15.49 -5.33
CA ASP A 108 1.94 16.47 -4.29
C ASP A 108 2.70 15.84 -3.12
N LEU A 109 2.61 14.51 -2.95
CA LEU A 109 3.35 13.75 -1.94
C LEU A 109 4.65 13.14 -2.47
N ALA A 110 4.93 13.26 -3.78
CA ALA A 110 6.09 12.63 -4.41
C ALA A 110 7.44 13.11 -3.82
N SER A 111 7.55 14.39 -3.43
CA SER A 111 8.75 14.88 -2.75
C SER A 111 8.84 14.35 -1.31
N SER A 112 7.73 14.35 -0.58
CA SER A 112 7.68 13.87 0.81
C SER A 112 8.08 12.40 0.89
N ILE A 113 7.56 11.54 0.00
CA ILE A 113 7.90 10.11 0.03
C ILE A 113 9.38 9.85 -0.30
N LYS A 114 9.99 10.61 -1.23
CA LYS A 114 11.43 10.52 -1.49
C LYS A 114 12.23 10.90 -0.25
N THR A 115 11.87 11.99 0.41
CA THR A 115 12.52 12.42 1.66
C THR A 115 12.40 11.35 2.72
N ILE A 116 11.20 10.79 2.94
CA ILE A 116 10.95 9.72 3.90
C ILE A 116 11.86 8.52 3.64
N PHE A 117 11.89 7.99 2.41
CA PHE A 117 12.71 6.81 2.10
C PHE A 117 14.21 7.08 2.26
N ASN A 118 14.69 8.24 1.80
CA ASN A 118 16.08 8.64 2.00
C ASN A 118 16.45 8.72 3.49
N ARG A 119 15.56 9.28 4.31
CA ARG A 119 15.76 9.40 5.76
C ARG A 119 15.68 8.05 6.46
N ILE A 120 14.75 7.18 6.08
CA ILE A 120 14.69 5.80 6.61
C ILE A 120 16.00 5.08 6.32
N LEU A 121 16.52 5.18 5.09
CA LEU A 121 17.74 4.50 4.66
C LEU A 121 18.99 5.00 5.41
N SER A 122 19.07 6.31 5.69
CA SER A 122 20.24 6.98 6.26
C SER A 122 20.21 7.11 7.79
N GLU A 123 19.03 7.27 8.40
CA GLU A 123 18.87 7.47 9.85
C GLU A 123 18.50 6.19 10.60
N THR A 124 18.15 5.10 9.89
CA THR A 124 17.65 3.87 10.51
C THR A 124 18.25 2.61 9.90
N ASN A 125 18.10 1.50 10.62
CA ASN A 125 18.41 0.15 10.12
C ASN A 125 17.14 -0.63 9.77
N PHE A 126 16.02 0.06 9.50
CA PHE A 126 14.74 -0.57 9.24
C PHE A 126 14.76 -1.32 7.89
N PRO A 127 14.60 -2.65 7.87
CA PRO A 127 14.55 -3.40 6.64
C PRO A 127 13.12 -3.47 6.08
N MET A 128 13.01 -3.50 4.76
CA MET A 128 11.78 -3.79 4.03
C MET A 128 11.98 -5.02 3.15
N THR A 129 10.95 -5.85 3.02
CA THR A 129 11.01 -7.03 2.15
C THR A 129 11.06 -6.62 0.68
N SER A 130 10.26 -5.63 0.32
CA SER A 130 10.06 -5.17 -1.06
C SER A 130 9.27 -3.87 -1.08
N VAL A 131 9.42 -3.11 -2.16
CA VAL A 131 8.73 -1.83 -2.39
C VAL A 131 8.32 -1.76 -3.86
N PHE A 132 7.15 -2.30 -4.18
CA PHE A 132 6.62 -2.35 -5.55
C PHE A 132 5.25 -1.68 -5.68
N PRO A 133 4.92 -1.08 -6.84
CA PRO A 133 3.62 -0.48 -7.07
C PRO A 133 2.47 -1.48 -6.93
N LEU A 134 1.56 -1.24 -5.98
CA LEU A 134 0.36 -2.06 -5.84
C LEU A 134 -0.56 -1.98 -7.07
N SER A 135 -0.40 -1.00 -7.95
CA SER A 135 -1.11 -0.95 -9.25
C SER A 135 -0.76 -2.13 -10.17
N MET A 136 0.42 -2.73 -10.03
CA MET A 136 0.80 -3.97 -10.75
C MET A 136 0.16 -5.22 -10.17
N PHE A 137 -0.23 -5.17 -8.90
CA PHE A 137 -0.74 -6.28 -8.13
C PHE A 137 -2.16 -5.94 -7.66
N ASN A 138 -2.72 -6.66 -6.70
CA ASN A 138 -3.81 -6.15 -5.87
C ASN A 138 -3.34 -6.21 -4.40
N TRP A 139 -3.97 -5.44 -3.51
CA TRP A 139 -3.60 -5.42 -2.10
C TRP A 139 -3.55 -6.82 -1.45
N ASP A 140 -4.54 -7.67 -1.72
CA ASP A 140 -4.66 -8.99 -1.10
C ASP A 140 -3.52 -9.94 -1.47
N SER A 141 -3.05 -9.88 -2.72
CA SER A 141 -1.91 -10.67 -3.18
C SER A 141 -0.61 -10.08 -2.65
N SER A 142 -0.47 -8.75 -2.61
CA SER A 142 0.81 -8.09 -2.29
C SER A 142 1.12 -8.07 -0.78
N SER A 143 0.11 -7.81 0.05
CA SER A 143 0.26 -7.70 1.51
C SER A 143 0.76 -8.99 2.15
N LYS A 144 0.32 -10.16 1.63
CA LYS A 144 0.75 -11.48 2.09
C LYS A 144 2.24 -11.74 1.91
N TYR A 145 2.89 -11.08 0.95
CA TYR A 145 4.32 -11.15 0.70
C TYR A 145 5.10 -10.00 1.34
N ASN A 146 4.48 -9.24 2.25
CA ASN A 146 5.11 -8.14 2.99
C ASN A 146 5.60 -7.00 2.10
N ASN A 147 5.02 -6.84 0.90
CA ASN A 147 5.34 -5.74 0.01
C ASN A 147 4.86 -4.42 0.59
N SER A 148 5.74 -3.43 0.65
CA SER A 148 5.39 -2.06 1.00
C SER A 148 4.87 -1.32 -0.23
N GLY A 149 3.78 -0.58 -0.12
CA GLY A 149 3.15 0.05 -1.27
C GLY A 149 2.05 1.04 -0.93
N ALA A 150 1.74 1.91 -1.89
CA ALA A 150 0.86 3.05 -1.70
C ALA A 150 -0.45 2.95 -2.47
N PHE A 151 -0.50 3.33 -3.75
CA PHE A 151 -1.76 3.41 -4.48
C PHE A 151 -2.40 2.05 -4.78
N ASP A 152 -3.64 1.85 -4.34
CA ASP A 152 -4.53 0.77 -4.80
C ASP A 152 -5.98 1.27 -4.88
N TRP A 153 -6.64 1.06 -6.02
CA TRP A 153 -8.00 1.51 -6.27
C TRP A 153 -9.00 0.56 -5.63
N ARG A 154 -9.30 0.78 -4.34
CA ARG A 154 -10.12 -0.10 -3.51
C ARG A 154 -10.95 0.63 -2.46
N PHE A 155 -11.95 -0.07 -1.93
CA PHE A 155 -12.63 0.32 -0.70
C PHE A 155 -11.80 -0.02 0.55
N VAL A 156 -12.14 0.62 1.67
CA VAL A 156 -11.72 0.17 3.01
C VAL A 156 -12.37 -1.19 3.29
N SER A 157 -11.57 -2.13 3.79
CA SER A 157 -12.00 -3.51 4.02
C SER A 157 -13.27 -3.58 4.87
N GLY A 158 -14.29 -4.30 4.37
CA GLY A 158 -15.58 -4.46 5.05
C GLY A 158 -16.49 -3.22 5.02
N SER A 159 -16.24 -2.25 4.13
CA SER A 159 -17.07 -1.05 3.97
C SER A 159 -17.24 -0.66 2.49
N TYR A 160 -18.08 0.34 2.24
CA TYR A 160 -18.22 1.01 0.93
C TYR A 160 -17.48 2.35 0.86
N GLU A 161 -16.64 2.65 1.85
CA GLU A 161 -15.85 3.88 1.88
C GLU A 161 -14.59 3.74 1.04
N ILE A 162 -14.29 4.74 0.22
CA ILE A 162 -13.08 4.71 -0.63
C ILE A 162 -11.84 4.91 0.24
N SER A 163 -10.86 4.02 0.07
CA SER A 163 -9.63 4.02 0.87
C SER A 163 -8.73 5.21 0.56
N ASP A 164 -7.91 5.66 1.52
CA ASP A 164 -6.82 6.61 1.28
C ASP A 164 -5.84 6.15 0.20
N HIS A 165 -5.63 4.84 0.10
CA HIS A 165 -4.82 4.23 -0.95
C HIS A 165 -5.36 4.53 -2.35
N ALA A 166 -6.67 4.63 -2.50
CA ALA A 166 -7.32 4.90 -3.79
C ALA A 166 -7.06 6.32 -4.31
N PHE A 167 -6.48 7.20 -3.49
CA PHE A 167 -6.08 8.55 -3.86
C PHE A 167 -4.57 8.73 -3.92
N GLY A 168 -3.80 7.66 -3.66
CA GLY A 168 -2.36 7.77 -3.46
C GLY A 168 -2.01 8.63 -2.25
N ALA A 169 -2.89 8.67 -1.24
CA ALA A 169 -2.73 9.46 -0.02
C ALA A 169 -2.28 8.62 1.18
N ALA A 170 -2.03 7.32 0.98
CA ALA A 170 -1.56 6.40 1.99
C ALA A 170 -0.46 5.47 1.49
N ILE A 171 0.30 4.92 2.42
CA ILE A 171 1.30 3.87 2.20
C ILE A 171 1.29 2.89 3.35
N ASP A 172 1.34 1.61 3.01
CA ASP A 172 1.48 0.52 3.97
C ASP A 172 2.91 -0.04 3.90
N ILE A 173 3.54 -0.21 5.06
CA ILE A 173 4.92 -0.69 5.19
C ILE A 173 4.96 -2.08 5.84
N ASN A 174 5.58 -3.04 5.17
CA ASN A 174 5.71 -4.43 5.60
C ASN A 174 4.39 -5.00 6.19
N PRO A 175 3.31 -5.14 5.40
CA PRO A 175 1.98 -5.49 5.90
C PRO A 175 1.88 -6.83 6.66
N ALA A 176 2.66 -7.84 6.25
CA ALA A 176 2.64 -9.15 6.90
C ALA A 176 3.25 -9.10 8.31
N GLN A 177 4.17 -8.17 8.56
CA GLN A 177 4.79 -7.94 9.86
C GLN A 177 4.05 -6.88 10.70
N ASN A 178 3.33 -5.96 10.04
CA ASN A 178 2.64 -4.82 10.65
C ASN A 178 1.13 -4.90 10.43
N PRO A 179 0.44 -5.88 11.03
CA PRO A 179 -0.95 -6.16 10.70
C PRO A 179 -1.90 -5.04 11.17
N TRP A 180 -3.06 -4.98 10.52
CA TRP A 180 -4.24 -4.36 11.09
C TRP A 180 -4.82 -5.25 12.20
N VAL A 181 -4.96 -4.69 13.41
CA VAL A 181 -5.43 -5.36 14.62
C VAL A 181 -6.66 -4.64 15.14
N LYS A 182 -7.81 -5.31 15.09
CA LYS A 182 -9.08 -4.84 15.68
C LYS A 182 -9.49 -5.73 16.84
N LYS A 183 -9.90 -5.13 17.95
CA LYS A 183 -10.34 -5.89 19.14
C LYS A 183 -11.47 -6.85 18.76
N GLY A 184 -11.26 -8.15 19.00
CA GLY A 184 -12.25 -9.20 18.74
C GLY A 184 -12.25 -9.77 17.32
N LEU A 185 -11.34 -9.33 16.43
CA LEU A 185 -11.13 -9.95 15.12
C LEU A 185 -9.78 -10.67 15.05
N PRO A 186 -9.68 -11.82 14.36
CA PRO A 186 -8.40 -12.46 14.07
C PRO A 186 -7.53 -11.55 13.18
N ASN A 187 -6.22 -11.60 13.36
CA ASN A 187 -5.28 -10.89 12.49
C ASN A 187 -5.38 -11.45 11.06
N ALA A 188 -5.51 -10.57 10.06
CA ALA A 188 -5.73 -10.95 8.66
C ALA A 188 -4.62 -11.85 8.06
N HIS A 189 -3.40 -11.81 8.62
CA HIS A 189 -2.24 -12.56 8.12
C HIS A 189 -1.82 -13.74 9.01
N ASN A 190 -2.60 -14.08 10.04
CA ASN A 190 -2.30 -15.15 11.02
C ASN A 190 -0.92 -15.06 11.71
N GLN A 191 -0.17 -13.96 11.53
CA GLN A 191 1.03 -13.66 12.31
C GLN A 191 0.65 -12.78 13.51
N ALA A 192 1.20 -13.14 14.67
CA ALA A 192 1.16 -12.27 15.84
C ALA A 192 2.08 -11.07 15.59
N TYR A 193 1.59 -9.87 15.88
CA TYR A 193 2.41 -8.66 15.90
C TYR A 193 3.48 -8.80 16.98
N ASP A 194 4.76 -8.66 16.61
CA ASP A 194 5.90 -8.67 17.52
C ASP A 194 6.73 -7.40 17.33
N PRO A 195 6.59 -6.38 18.20
CA PRO A 195 7.29 -5.10 18.04
C PRO A 195 8.82 -5.19 18.17
N ASN A 196 9.37 -6.33 18.60
CA ASN A 196 10.81 -6.53 18.73
C ASN A 196 11.44 -7.11 17.45
N LYS A 197 10.64 -7.55 16.48
CA LYS A 197 11.15 -8.13 15.24
C LYS A 197 11.65 -7.03 14.30
N ARG A 198 12.71 -7.32 13.54
CA ARG A 198 13.18 -6.39 12.49
C ARG A 198 12.08 -6.17 11.45
N GLY A 199 11.90 -4.93 11.01
CA GLY A 199 10.87 -4.58 10.02
C GLY A 199 9.47 -4.37 10.61
N THR A 200 9.32 -4.42 11.93
CA THR A 200 8.06 -4.05 12.60
C THR A 200 8.05 -2.59 13.06
N LEU A 201 6.93 -1.93 12.85
CA LEU A 201 6.65 -0.57 13.27
C LEU A 201 6.09 -0.57 14.68
N HIS A 202 6.59 0.34 15.50
CA HIS A 202 6.08 0.65 16.83
C HIS A 202 6.23 2.16 17.06
N ALA A 203 5.58 2.68 18.11
CA ALA A 203 5.46 4.13 18.31
C ALA A 203 6.82 4.87 18.46
N SER A 204 7.83 4.17 18.98
CA SER A 204 9.20 4.68 19.11
C SER A 204 10.12 4.35 17.92
N SER A 205 9.61 3.76 16.85
CA SER A 205 10.42 3.41 15.69
C SER A 205 10.82 4.67 14.91
N GLY A 206 12.05 4.69 14.40
CA GLY A 206 12.57 5.81 13.60
C GLY A 206 11.72 6.08 12.35
N VAL A 207 11.15 5.03 11.75
CA VAL A 207 10.25 5.15 10.59
C VAL A 207 9.00 5.95 10.96
N VAL A 208 8.31 5.59 12.05
CA VAL A 208 7.09 6.31 12.50
C VAL A 208 7.40 7.78 12.78
N ARG A 209 8.53 8.05 13.45
CA ARG A 209 8.99 9.43 13.69
C ARG A 209 9.20 10.20 12.39
N ILE A 210 9.92 9.64 11.41
CA ILE A 210 10.22 10.28 10.13
C ILE A 210 8.93 10.61 9.36
N PHE A 211 7.98 9.67 9.30
CA PHE A 211 6.69 9.91 8.66
C PHE A 211 5.93 11.07 9.33
N LYS A 212 5.87 11.09 10.67
CA LYS A 212 5.20 12.16 11.43
C LYS A 212 5.85 13.53 11.22
N GLU A 213 7.19 13.59 11.18
CA GLU A 213 7.92 14.85 10.90
C GLU A 213 7.65 15.37 9.47
N GLU A 214 7.34 14.48 8.53
CA GLU A 214 6.93 14.80 7.15
C GLU A 214 5.41 15.05 7.01
N GLY A 215 4.70 15.16 8.13
CA GLY A 215 3.28 15.52 8.18
C GLY A 215 2.31 14.35 7.95
N TRP A 216 2.78 13.10 7.97
CA TRP A 216 1.93 11.93 7.85
C TRP A 216 1.35 11.52 9.20
N LYS A 217 0.10 11.07 9.18
CA LYS A 217 -0.55 10.39 10.31
C LYS A 217 -0.27 8.89 10.25
N TRP A 218 -0.41 8.20 11.38
CA TRP A 218 -0.10 6.79 11.51
C TRP A 218 -1.27 6.00 12.11
N GLY A 219 -1.70 4.94 11.45
CA GLY A 219 -2.79 4.08 11.91
C GLY A 219 -2.50 3.33 13.20
N GLY A 220 -1.23 3.23 13.61
CA GLY A 220 -0.84 2.73 14.93
C GLY A 220 -1.27 3.65 16.08
N ASP A 221 -1.64 4.91 15.81
CA ASP A 221 -2.14 5.83 16.84
C ASP A 221 -3.65 5.64 17.12
N TRP A 222 -4.42 5.10 16.18
CA TRP A 222 -5.88 4.92 16.30
C TRP A 222 -6.30 4.13 17.55
N THR A 223 -7.38 4.53 18.21
CA THR A 223 -7.76 4.02 19.54
C THR A 223 -8.40 2.62 19.50
N ASN A 224 -9.35 2.40 18.59
CA ASN A 224 -10.21 1.21 18.57
C ASN A 224 -9.72 0.12 17.60
N SER A 225 -8.78 0.45 16.74
CA SER A 225 -8.21 -0.46 15.74
C SER A 225 -6.80 0.01 15.42
N LYS A 226 -5.79 -0.81 15.67
CA LYS A 226 -4.40 -0.46 15.39
C LYS A 226 -4.06 -0.91 13.98
N ASP A 227 -3.72 0.02 13.11
CA ASP A 227 -3.22 -0.31 11.77
C ASP A 227 -1.73 -0.01 11.67
N TRP A 228 -0.90 -0.99 12.04
CA TRP A 228 0.53 -0.75 12.25
C TRP A 228 1.28 -0.39 10.96
N MET A 229 0.87 -0.96 9.82
CA MET A 229 1.47 -0.72 8.51
C MET A 229 1.18 0.68 7.96
N HIS A 230 0.06 1.27 8.39
CA HIS A 230 -0.63 2.31 7.63
C HIS A 230 -0.17 3.73 7.99
N PHE A 231 0.30 4.48 6.98
CA PHE A 231 0.53 5.92 7.07
C PHE A 231 -0.32 6.65 6.04
N TYR A 232 -0.90 7.80 6.41
CA TYR A 232 -1.79 8.56 5.53
C TYR A 232 -1.63 10.08 5.65
N ARG A 233 -2.03 10.78 4.59
CA ARG A 233 -1.99 12.25 4.46
C ARG A 233 -3.39 12.83 4.38
N PRO A 234 -3.94 13.35 5.50
CA PRO A 234 -5.32 13.82 5.57
C PRO A 234 -5.57 15.09 4.75
N ASP A 235 -4.52 15.82 4.38
CA ASP A 235 -4.58 17.08 3.62
C ASP A 235 -4.73 16.86 2.11
N ILE A 236 -4.61 15.61 1.62
CA ILE A 236 -4.95 15.28 0.24
C ILE A 236 -6.48 15.28 0.11
N SER A 237 -7.00 16.32 -0.53
CA SER A 237 -8.42 16.55 -0.67
C SER A 237 -9.12 15.45 -1.47
N TYR A 238 -9.89 14.63 -0.76
CA TYR A 238 -10.78 13.58 -1.29
C TYR A 238 -12.10 14.12 -1.88
N LYS A 239 -12.22 15.45 -1.95
CA LYS A 239 -13.47 16.22 -2.08
C LYS A 239 -14.34 15.87 -3.29
N TYR A 240 -13.82 15.12 -4.26
CA TYR A 240 -14.54 14.68 -5.45
C TYR A 240 -15.25 13.32 -5.28
N TYR A 241 -15.03 12.62 -4.16
CA TYR A 241 -15.45 11.23 -3.94
C TYR A 241 -16.30 11.01 -2.68
N GLY A 242 -16.76 12.07 -2.04
CA GLY A 242 -17.70 11.97 -0.91
C GLY A 242 -17.10 11.43 0.39
N LYS A 243 -15.77 11.34 0.51
CA LYS A 243 -15.11 10.95 1.76
C LYS A 243 -15.29 12.06 2.80
N VAL A 244 -15.92 11.73 3.91
CA VAL A 244 -16.01 12.58 5.10
C VAL A 244 -14.75 12.32 5.92
N GLU A 245 -14.15 13.36 6.50
CA GLU A 245 -13.00 13.19 7.41
C GLU A 245 -13.42 12.26 8.56
N VAL A 246 -12.63 11.21 8.81
CA VAL A 246 -12.85 10.33 9.96
C VAL A 246 -12.36 11.09 11.19
N GLU A 247 -13.26 11.39 12.14
CA GLU A 247 -12.87 11.93 13.44
C GLU A 247 -11.96 10.92 14.17
N GLU A 248 -10.82 11.41 14.67
CA GLU A 248 -9.73 10.62 15.27
C GLU A 248 -10.08 9.98 16.62
#